data_AF-A0A2R5L3D3-F1
#
_entry.id   AF-A0A2R5L3D3-F1
#
_cell.length_a   1.000
_cell.length_b   1.000
_cell.length_c   1.000
_cell.angle_alpha   90.00
_cell.angle_beta   90.00
_cell.angle_gamma   90.00
#
_symmetry.space_group_name_H-M   'P 1'
#
loop_
_entity.id
_entity.type
_entity.pdbx_description
1 polymer ?
#
loop_
_entity_poly.entity_id
_entity_poly.type
_entity_poly.pdbx_seq_one_letter_code
_entity_poly.pdbx_strand_id
1 'polypeptide(L)'
;QTYTTRMMPWEMPTHFQTVTNVSKKLQKVTGGLTRLASRTKSRREDSIVPRKSPISMANADVMRYTGVHLALVKELVAVQSSRSIQKHQDLSRYWWSVWEREERELTRERGLWGPTTPSHLDKWILDATEGPCRMRKKMIANGLFYIHYPPHKPMTELEQG
;
A
#
# COMPACT_ATOMS: atom_id res chain seq x y z
N GLN A 1 3.48 -24.94 -23.09
CA GLN A 1 4.32 -24.63 -21.92
C GLN A 1 3.85 -23.31 -21.34
N THR A 2 3.23 -23.32 -20.17
CA THR A 2 2.73 -22.11 -19.48
C THR A 2 3.85 -21.53 -18.63
N TYR A 3 4.39 -20.38 -19.00
CA TYR A 3 5.37 -19.66 -18.20
C TYR A 3 4.66 -18.96 -17.04
N THR A 4 4.79 -19.50 -15.83
CA THR A 4 4.47 -18.77 -14.61
C THR A 4 5.63 -17.82 -14.33
N THR A 5 5.51 -16.54 -14.68
CA THR A 5 6.44 -15.50 -14.26
C THR A 5 6.38 -15.37 -12.75
N ARG A 6 7.29 -16.05 -12.06
CA ARG A 6 7.50 -15.92 -10.63
C ARG A 6 8.30 -14.64 -10.42
N MET A 7 7.64 -13.54 -10.12
CA MET A 7 8.31 -12.28 -9.78
C MET A 7 9.31 -12.52 -8.65
N MET A 8 10.53 -12.03 -8.83
CA MET A 8 11.62 -12.28 -7.90
C MET A 8 11.51 -11.33 -6.69
N PRO A 9 11.86 -11.78 -5.47
CA PRO A 9 11.61 -11.02 -4.23
C PRO A 9 12.18 -9.59 -4.18
N TRP A 10 13.16 -9.25 -5.01
CA TRP A 10 13.76 -7.91 -5.10
C TRP A 10 13.08 -6.99 -6.13
N GLU A 11 12.14 -7.49 -6.93
CA GLU A 11 11.30 -6.69 -7.83
C GLU A 11 10.14 -6.01 -7.08
N MET A 12 10.02 -6.23 -5.77
CA MET A 12 9.02 -5.59 -4.93
C MET A 12 9.44 -4.15 -4.62
N PRO A 13 8.60 -3.14 -4.93
CA PRO A 13 8.87 -1.75 -4.57
C PRO A 13 9.23 -1.61 -3.08
N THR A 14 10.35 -0.96 -2.82
CA THR A 14 11.04 -0.84 -1.51
C THR A 14 10.21 -0.20 -0.40
N HIS A 15 9.03 0.37 -0.70
CA HIS A 15 8.10 0.93 0.28
C HIS A 15 7.50 -0.12 1.25
N PHE A 16 7.55 -1.42 0.93
CA PHE A 16 7.01 -2.48 1.80
C PHE A 16 7.98 -3.09 2.81
N GLN A 17 9.23 -2.59 2.92
CA GLN A 17 10.25 -3.20 3.78
C GLN A 17 10.19 -2.81 5.28
N THR A 18 9.23 -2.00 5.71
CA THR A 18 9.16 -1.57 7.12
C THR A 18 8.62 -2.65 8.07
N VAL A 19 7.93 -3.67 7.55
CA VAL A 19 7.27 -4.70 8.38
C VAL A 19 8.21 -5.83 8.83
N THR A 20 9.38 -6.01 8.22
CA THR A 20 10.33 -7.09 8.56
C THR A 20 11.38 -6.68 9.60
N ASN A 21 11.58 -5.39 9.83
CA ASN A 21 12.55 -4.89 10.81
C ASN A 21 12.03 -4.90 12.26
N VAL A 22 10.71 -5.02 12.47
CA VAL A 22 10.12 -5.13 13.81
C VAL A 22 10.38 -6.52 14.42
N SER A 23 10.39 -7.58 13.61
CA SER A 23 10.62 -8.95 14.09
C SER A 23 12.08 -9.26 14.48
N LYS A 24 13.05 -8.51 13.93
CA LYS A 24 14.49 -8.73 14.24
C LYS A 24 14.94 -8.08 15.56
N LYS A 25 14.11 -7.28 16.22
CA LYS A 25 14.44 -6.62 17.49
C LYS A 25 14.05 -7.41 18.75
N LEU A 26 13.31 -8.51 18.63
CA LEU A 26 12.83 -9.30 19.79
C LEU A 26 13.71 -10.51 20.18
N GLN A 27 14.79 -10.80 19.46
CA GLN A 27 15.65 -11.98 19.74
C GLN A 27 16.83 -11.72 20.72
N LYS A 28 16.93 -10.56 21.36
CA LYS A 28 18.10 -10.19 22.19
C LYS A 28 17.79 -9.91 23.68
N VAL A 29 16.91 -10.69 24.31
CA VAL A 29 16.68 -10.65 25.77
C VAL A 29 16.42 -12.02 26.39
N THR A 30 17.20 -13.05 26.02
CA THR A 30 17.18 -14.38 26.68
C THR A 30 18.54 -14.71 27.29
N GLY A 31 19.12 -13.81 28.07
CA GLY A 31 20.40 -14.02 28.73
C GLY A 31 20.27 -13.77 30.23
N GLY A 32 19.84 -14.77 31.00
CA GLY A 32 19.77 -14.59 32.46
C GLY A 32 19.02 -15.63 33.28
N LEU A 33 18.75 -16.83 32.76
CA LEU A 33 18.01 -17.87 33.51
C LEU A 33 18.91 -19.08 33.79
N THR A 34 19.95 -18.94 34.62
CA THR A 34 20.82 -20.09 34.96
C THR A 34 21.37 -20.09 36.38
N ARG A 35 20.70 -19.49 37.37
CA ARG A 35 21.16 -19.59 38.76
C ARG A 35 20.05 -19.78 39.78
N LEU A 36 19.42 -20.96 39.77
CA LEU A 36 18.62 -21.43 40.92
C LEU A 36 18.89 -22.89 41.33
N ALA A 37 19.82 -23.60 40.67
CA ALA A 37 20.09 -25.01 40.95
C ALA A 37 21.24 -25.25 41.94
N SER A 38 21.43 -24.37 42.93
CA SER A 38 22.47 -24.58 43.94
C SER A 38 22.02 -24.16 45.34
N ARG A 39 21.34 -25.07 46.05
CA ARG A 39 21.36 -25.10 47.52
C ARG A 39 21.19 -26.53 48.01
N THR A 40 22.27 -27.06 48.57
CA THR A 40 22.34 -28.33 49.29
C THR A 40 21.71 -28.18 50.69
N LYS A 41 20.90 -29.19 51.05
CA LYS A 41 20.68 -29.80 52.38
C LYS A 41 20.42 -28.87 53.60
N SER A 42 19.19 -28.89 54.14
CA SER A 42 18.88 -29.37 55.52
C SER A 42 17.44 -29.05 55.95
N ARG A 43 16.80 -30.12 56.46
CA ARG A 43 15.64 -30.25 57.37
C ARG A 43 15.05 -28.96 57.99
N ARG A 44 13.74 -28.75 57.76
CA ARG A 44 12.72 -28.42 58.79
C ARG A 44 11.33 -28.53 58.16
N GLU A 45 10.55 -29.46 58.68
CA GLU A 45 9.10 -29.57 58.48
C GLU A 45 8.47 -28.65 59.52
N ASP A 46 8.08 -27.44 59.11
CA ASP A 46 7.29 -26.52 59.94
C ASP A 46 6.43 -25.66 59.00
N SER A 47 5.13 -25.93 59.01
CA SER A 47 4.01 -25.10 58.52
C SER A 47 4.27 -24.26 57.25
N ILE A 48 3.84 -24.78 56.10
CA ILE A 48 3.52 -23.94 54.94
C ILE A 48 2.29 -23.13 55.32
N VAL A 49 2.48 -22.00 55.99
CA VAL A 49 1.47 -20.93 55.99
C VAL A 49 1.41 -20.48 54.54
N PRO A 50 0.29 -20.67 53.80
CA PRO A 50 0.18 -20.11 52.47
C PRO A 50 0.28 -18.60 52.65
N ARG A 51 1.41 -18.01 52.24
CA ARG A 51 1.52 -16.56 52.11
C ARG A 51 0.41 -16.18 51.15
N LYS A 52 -0.66 -15.55 51.66
CA LYS A 52 -1.67 -14.92 50.81
C LYS A 52 -0.87 -14.05 49.84
N SER A 53 -1.00 -14.32 48.54
CA SER A 53 -0.33 -13.52 47.53
C SER A 53 -0.68 -12.05 47.80
N PRO A 54 0.27 -11.11 47.74
CA PRO A 54 0.03 -9.70 48.07
C PRO A 54 -0.91 -8.99 47.08
N ILE A 55 -1.48 -9.72 46.13
CA ILE A 55 -2.33 -9.22 45.07
C ILE A 55 -3.69 -9.89 45.23
N SER A 56 -4.42 -9.50 46.27
CA SER A 56 -5.86 -9.72 46.34
C SER A 56 -6.53 -8.56 45.60
N MET A 57 -6.50 -8.61 44.27
CA MET A 57 -7.20 -7.62 43.45
C MET A 57 -8.71 -7.83 43.57
N ALA A 58 -9.47 -6.74 43.73
CA ALA A 58 -10.92 -6.84 43.76
C ALA A 58 -11.43 -7.42 42.42
N ASN A 59 -12.43 -8.31 42.47
CA ASN A 59 -13.02 -8.89 41.26
C ASN A 59 -13.48 -7.82 40.27
N ALA A 60 -13.95 -6.67 40.77
CA ALA A 60 -14.33 -5.52 39.94
C ALA A 60 -13.14 -4.95 39.13
N ASP A 61 -11.95 -4.86 39.71
CA ASP A 61 -10.75 -4.39 39.02
C ASP A 61 -10.29 -5.39 37.96
N VAL A 62 -10.33 -6.69 38.29
CA VAL A 62 -10.04 -7.75 37.31
C VAL A 62 -10.99 -7.64 36.11
N MET A 63 -12.28 -7.48 36.34
CA MET A 63 -13.28 -7.32 35.27
C MET A 63 -13.09 -6.02 34.47
N ARG A 64 -12.65 -4.94 35.11
CA ARG A 64 -12.33 -3.67 34.43
C ARG A 64 -11.12 -3.84 33.52
N TYR A 65 -10.02 -4.42 34.01
CA TYR A 65 -8.83 -4.65 33.20
C TYR A 65 -9.10 -5.62 32.06
N THR A 66 -9.83 -6.71 32.29
CA THR A 66 -10.19 -7.64 31.20
C THR A 66 -11.06 -6.96 30.15
N GLY A 67 -12.02 -6.11 30.56
CA GLY A 67 -12.82 -5.30 29.65
C GLY A 67 -11.98 -4.38 28.76
N VAL A 68 -11.02 -3.67 29.35
CA VAL A 68 -10.09 -2.80 28.61
C VAL A 68 -9.20 -3.61 27.66
N HIS A 69 -8.63 -4.73 28.12
CA HIS A 69 -7.82 -5.58 27.25
C HIS A 69 -8.61 -6.13 26.06
N LEU A 70 -9.87 -6.54 26.29
CA LEU A 70 -10.74 -7.02 25.23
C LEU A 70 -11.08 -5.92 24.22
N ALA A 71 -11.29 -4.67 24.68
CA ALA A 71 -11.48 -3.52 23.79
C ALA A 71 -10.23 -3.25 22.94
N LEU A 72 -9.04 -3.22 23.57
CA LEU A 72 -7.78 -2.99 22.86
C LEU A 72 -7.49 -4.06 21.80
N VAL A 73 -7.76 -5.33 22.10
CA VAL A 73 -7.59 -6.43 21.12
C VAL A 73 -8.57 -6.27 19.95
N LYS A 74 -9.82 -5.91 20.23
CA LYS A 74 -10.82 -5.65 19.17
C LYS A 74 -10.39 -4.50 18.25
N GLU A 75 -9.95 -3.39 18.83
CA GLU A 75 -9.45 -2.24 18.08
C GLU A 75 -8.22 -2.61 17.25
N LEU A 76 -7.28 -3.35 17.84
CA LEU A 76 -6.08 -3.82 17.14
C LEU A 76 -6.43 -4.69 15.93
N VAL A 77 -7.37 -5.63 16.09
CA VAL A 77 -7.82 -6.50 14.99
C VAL A 77 -8.51 -5.69 13.89
N ALA A 78 -9.37 -4.73 14.26
CA ALA A 78 -10.05 -3.87 13.29
C ALA A 78 -9.08 -2.98 12.50
N VAL A 79 -8.06 -2.43 13.17
CA VAL A 79 -7.01 -1.65 12.51
C VAL A 79 -6.18 -2.54 11.59
N GLN A 80 -5.83 -3.75 12.03
CA GLN A 80 -5.02 -4.66 11.23
C GLN A 80 -5.76 -5.15 9.99
N SER A 81 -7.05 -5.46 10.09
CA SER A 81 -7.88 -5.85 8.94
C SER A 81 -8.02 -4.71 7.95
N SER A 82 -8.35 -3.50 8.42
CA SER A 82 -8.49 -2.31 7.59
C SER A 82 -7.20 -1.97 6.84
N ARG A 83 -6.05 -2.03 7.54
CA ARG A 83 -4.72 -1.84 6.92
C ARG A 83 -4.42 -2.89 5.86
N SER A 84 -4.78 -4.15 6.10
CA SER A 84 -4.59 -5.22 5.13
C SER A 84 -5.39 -4.95 3.86
N ILE A 85 -6.67 -4.61 4.00
CA ILE A 85 -7.56 -4.29 2.87
C ILE A 85 -7.03 -3.09 2.08
N GLN A 86 -6.68 -2.01 2.77
CA GLN A 86 -6.14 -0.80 2.15
C GLN A 86 -4.87 -1.11 1.36
N LYS A 87 -3.95 -1.87 1.98
CA LYS A 87 -2.73 -2.31 1.31
C LYS A 87 -3.04 -3.09 0.03
N HIS A 88 -3.97 -4.04 0.07
CA HIS A 88 -4.35 -4.80 -1.12
C HIS A 88 -4.90 -3.90 -2.23
N GLN A 89 -5.78 -2.95 -1.89
CA GLN A 89 -6.32 -2.00 -2.86
C GLN A 89 -5.23 -1.11 -3.48
N ASP A 90 -4.30 -0.62 -2.66
CA ASP A 90 -3.22 0.24 -3.14
C ASP A 90 -2.24 -0.52 -4.04
N LEU A 91 -1.93 -1.79 -3.73
CA LEU A 91 -1.16 -2.64 -4.63
C LEU A 91 -1.89 -2.83 -5.96
N SER A 92 -3.18 -3.16 -5.95
CA SER A 92 -3.95 -3.36 -7.18
C SER A 92 -3.97 -2.10 -8.04
N ARG A 93 -4.19 -0.92 -7.43
CA ARG A 93 -4.15 0.37 -8.12
C ARG A 93 -2.77 0.68 -8.69
N TYR A 94 -1.71 0.39 -7.94
CA TYR A 94 -0.34 0.57 -8.40
C TYR A 94 -0.04 -0.31 -9.62
N TRP A 95 -0.38 -1.59 -9.57
CA TRP A 95 -0.14 -2.49 -10.70
C TRP A 95 -0.95 -2.09 -11.92
N TRP A 96 -2.20 -1.64 -11.70
CA TRP A 96 -3.03 -1.13 -12.79
C TRP A 96 -2.40 0.10 -13.46
N SER A 97 -1.88 1.06 -12.70
CA SER A 97 -1.25 2.25 -13.27
C SER A 97 0.07 1.95 -13.98
N VAL A 98 0.83 0.97 -13.47
CA VAL A 98 2.02 0.47 -14.16
C VAL A 98 1.61 -0.17 -15.50
N TRP A 99 0.63 -1.05 -15.50
CA TRP A 99 0.13 -1.67 -16.72
C TRP A 99 -0.39 -0.68 -17.73
N GLU A 100 -1.21 0.25 -17.31
CA GLU A 100 -1.72 1.29 -18.20
C GLU A 100 -0.58 2.15 -18.79
N ARG A 101 0.49 2.41 -18.03
CA ARG A 101 1.67 3.11 -18.54
C ARG A 101 2.44 2.27 -19.56
N GLU A 102 2.75 1.02 -19.24
CA GLU A 102 3.49 0.13 -20.16
C GLU A 102 2.68 -0.14 -21.44
N GLU A 103 1.37 -0.34 -21.31
CA GLU A 103 0.46 -0.48 -22.45
C GLU A 103 0.50 0.77 -23.35
N ARG A 104 0.41 1.96 -22.74
CA ARG A 104 0.54 3.22 -23.48
C ARG A 104 1.88 3.34 -24.19
N GLU A 105 2.98 2.99 -23.54
CA GLU A 105 4.31 3.05 -24.18
C GLU A 105 4.45 2.05 -25.34
N LEU A 106 3.90 0.84 -25.20
CA LEU A 106 3.92 -0.19 -26.24
C LEU A 106 3.06 0.18 -27.44
N THR A 107 1.90 0.81 -27.21
CA THR A 107 0.92 1.19 -28.24
C THR A 107 1.08 2.62 -28.74
N ARG A 108 1.99 3.42 -28.15
CA ARG A 108 2.29 4.78 -28.59
C ARG A 108 2.76 4.80 -30.04
N GLU A 109 2.55 5.89 -30.75
CA GLU A 109 3.13 6.11 -32.07
C GLU A 109 4.62 5.76 -32.10
N ARG A 110 5.02 4.91 -33.06
CA ARG A 110 6.37 4.35 -33.20
C ARG A 110 6.85 3.47 -32.03
N GLY A 111 5.96 3.12 -31.11
CA GLY A 111 6.14 2.06 -30.13
C GLY A 111 6.13 0.67 -30.79
N LEU A 112 6.48 -0.36 -30.05
CA LEU A 112 6.63 -1.72 -30.58
C LEU A 112 5.35 -2.25 -31.25
N TRP A 113 4.19 -1.91 -30.69
CA TRP A 113 2.87 -2.31 -31.17
C TRP A 113 1.99 -1.11 -31.56
N GLY A 114 2.57 0.08 -31.61
CA GLY A 114 1.85 1.29 -31.98
C GLY A 114 1.85 1.54 -33.49
N PRO A 115 1.03 2.49 -33.95
CA PRO A 115 0.99 2.87 -35.35
C PRO A 115 2.33 3.47 -35.78
N THR A 116 2.78 3.10 -36.99
CA THR A 116 4.04 3.61 -37.56
C THR A 116 3.93 5.06 -38.02
N THR A 117 2.72 5.52 -38.31
CA THR A 117 2.40 6.87 -38.76
C THR A 117 1.38 7.51 -37.83
N PRO A 118 1.49 8.83 -37.59
CA PRO A 118 0.53 9.55 -36.76
C PRO A 118 -0.83 9.62 -37.46
N SER A 119 -1.92 9.65 -36.68
CA SER A 119 -3.23 9.87 -37.28
C SER A 119 -3.36 11.33 -37.72
N HIS A 120 -3.86 11.56 -38.93
CA HIS A 120 -4.26 12.91 -39.37
C HIS A 120 -5.32 13.55 -38.45
N LEU A 121 -6.05 12.73 -37.67
CA LEU A 121 -7.03 13.21 -36.70
C LEU A 121 -6.40 13.65 -35.39
N ASP A 122 -5.15 13.28 -35.11
CA ASP A 122 -4.48 13.67 -33.88
C ASP A 122 -4.12 15.14 -33.93
N LYS A 123 -4.64 15.88 -32.95
CA LYS A 123 -4.40 17.31 -32.80
C LYS A 123 -3.61 17.55 -31.54
N TRP A 124 -2.71 18.52 -31.60
CA TRP A 124 -1.79 18.84 -30.53
C TRP A 124 -2.06 20.25 -30.06
N ILE A 125 -1.91 20.49 -28.76
CA ILE A 125 -1.99 21.81 -28.15
C ILE A 125 -0.75 22.04 -27.30
N LEU A 126 -0.37 23.30 -27.12
CA LEU A 126 0.70 23.65 -26.20
C LEU A 126 0.26 23.40 -24.75
N ASP A 127 1.15 22.81 -23.96
CA ASP A 127 0.95 22.62 -22.53
C ASP A 127 0.96 23.98 -21.82
N ALA A 128 -0.23 24.47 -21.43
CA ALA A 128 -0.40 25.76 -20.76
C ALA A 128 -0.03 25.73 -19.27
N THR A 129 0.39 24.58 -18.72
CA THR A 129 0.68 24.44 -17.28
C THR A 129 2.07 24.94 -16.88
N GLU A 130 2.94 25.31 -17.82
CA GLU A 130 4.18 26.02 -17.49
C GLU A 130 3.92 27.51 -17.24
N GLY A 131 4.43 28.01 -16.10
CA GLY A 131 4.29 29.40 -15.70
C GLY A 131 4.97 30.38 -16.66
N PRO A 132 4.68 31.69 -16.53
CA PRO A 132 4.99 32.74 -17.51
C PRO A 132 6.47 32.91 -17.87
N CYS A 133 7.40 32.39 -17.05
CA CYS A 133 8.84 32.50 -17.27
C CYS A 133 9.54 31.18 -17.66
N ARG A 134 8.79 30.09 -17.87
CA ARG A 134 9.31 28.86 -18.46
C ARG A 134 8.56 28.61 -19.74
N MET A 135 9.20 28.92 -20.86
CA MET A 135 8.65 28.63 -22.17
C MET A 135 9.26 27.33 -22.68
N ARG A 136 8.64 26.21 -22.35
CA ARG A 136 8.90 24.93 -23.02
C ARG A 136 7.79 24.73 -24.04
N LYS A 137 8.20 24.60 -25.30
CA LYS A 137 7.31 24.28 -26.43
C LYS A 137 6.90 22.80 -26.37
N LYS A 138 6.33 22.35 -25.26
CA LYS A 138 5.84 20.98 -25.14
C LYS A 138 4.44 20.93 -25.77
N MET A 139 4.33 20.15 -26.84
CA MET A 139 3.05 19.78 -27.40
C MET A 139 2.48 18.59 -26.62
N ILE A 140 1.20 18.64 -26.30
CA ILE A 140 0.43 17.56 -25.70
C ILE A 140 -0.75 17.23 -26.60
N ALA A 141 -1.20 15.97 -26.59
CA ALA A 141 -2.35 15.55 -27.37
C ALA A 141 -3.62 16.29 -26.89
N ASN A 142 -4.38 16.82 -27.84
CA ASN A 142 -5.63 17.56 -27.60
C ASN A 142 -6.84 16.67 -27.90
N GLY A 143 -7.25 15.88 -26.91
CA GLY A 143 -8.44 15.03 -27.03
C GLY A 143 -9.77 15.80 -27.16
N LEU A 144 -9.78 17.10 -26.83
CA LEU A 144 -10.98 17.95 -26.89
C LEU A 144 -11.05 18.81 -28.16
N PHE A 145 -10.09 18.66 -29.08
CA PHE A 145 -9.99 19.52 -30.26
C PHE A 145 -11.31 19.61 -31.04
N TYR A 146 -11.94 18.47 -31.35
CA TYR A 146 -13.16 18.45 -32.15
C TYR A 146 -14.41 18.92 -31.41
N ILE A 147 -14.34 19.00 -30.08
CA ILE A 147 -15.41 19.61 -29.26
C ILE A 147 -15.28 21.13 -29.31
N HIS A 148 -14.06 21.65 -29.22
CA HIS A 148 -13.78 23.09 -29.28
C HIS A 148 -13.84 23.67 -30.70
N TYR A 149 -13.50 22.85 -31.70
CA TYR A 149 -13.50 23.20 -33.11
C TYR A 149 -14.30 22.15 -33.90
N PRO A 150 -15.63 22.17 -33.81
CA PRO A 150 -16.46 21.29 -34.63
C PRO A 150 -16.16 21.49 -36.12
N PRO A 151 -16.19 20.43 -36.92
CA PRO A 151 -15.98 20.55 -38.36
C PRO A 151 -16.99 21.53 -38.95
N HIS A 152 -16.51 22.48 -39.73
CA HIS A 152 -17.34 23.47 -40.41
C HIS A 152 -18.35 22.74 -41.28
N LYS A 153 -19.64 22.82 -40.95
CA LYS A 153 -20.70 22.29 -41.81
C LYS A 153 -20.66 23.07 -43.12
N PRO A 154 -20.42 22.44 -44.27
CA PRO A 154 -20.46 23.16 -45.54
C PRO A 154 -21.84 23.80 -45.70
N MET A 155 -21.88 25.05 -46.13
CA MET A 155 -23.08 25.89 -46.30
C MET A 155 -24.06 25.37 -47.38
N THR A 156 -23.92 24.14 -47.85
CA THR A 156 -24.64 23.58 -49.00
C THR A 156 -26.03 23.02 -48.68
N GLU A 157 -26.51 23.15 -47.43
CA GLU A 157 -27.84 22.65 -47.01
C GLU A 157 -28.81 23.76 -46.56
N LEU A 158 -28.46 25.04 -46.69
CA LEU A 158 -29.30 26.17 -46.22
C LEU A 158 -30.00 26.96 -47.35
N GLU A 159 -29.85 26.58 -48.62
CA GLU A 159 -30.55 27.22 -49.76
C GLU A 159 -31.46 26.27 -50.56
N GLN A 160 -32.07 25.29 -49.89
CA GLN A 160 -33.20 24.54 -50.45
C GLN A 160 -34.37 24.56 -49.46
N GLY A 161 -35.03 25.72 -49.38
CA GLY A 161 -36.27 25.95 -48.67
C GLY A 161 -37.07 27.03 -49.38
#